data_AF-A0A563CS41-F1
#
_entry.id   AF-A0A563CS41-F1
#
_cell.length_a   1.000
_cell.length_b   1.000
_cell.length_c   1.000
_cell.angle_alpha   90.00
_cell.angle_beta   90.00
_cell.angle_gamma   90.00
#
_symmetry.space_group_name_H-M   'P 1'
#
loop_
_entity.id
_entity.type
_entity.pdbx_description
1 polymer ?
#
loop_
_entity_poly.entity_id
_entity_poly.type
_entity_poly.pdbx_seq_one_letter_code
_entity_poly.pdbx_strand_id
1 'polypeptide(L)'
;MNIDTSAKTPGWSSLENYDAPGGSVMTSSEVSHSNKLEQYVSHKHLVTLFYDKERADSLAAFSVDLLAKYPDYPYHQAAHGVDVMRSLRLLLTDIIPADSLSLYQKDLLLEAAAAHDAGLAVGPPPYGYPTKEHYAVSFLGEQYEPNS
;
A
#
# COMPACT_ATOMS: atom_id res chain seq x y z
N MET A 1 -37.51 14.06 38.22
CA MET A 1 -36.70 12.82 38.23
C MET A 1 -35.43 13.13 37.46
N ASN A 2 -34.36 13.46 38.18
CA ASN A 2 -33.07 13.77 37.59
C ASN A 2 -32.19 12.54 37.82
N ILE A 3 -31.75 11.91 36.74
CA ILE A 3 -30.87 10.75 36.80
C ILE A 3 -29.45 11.28 37.01
N ASP A 4 -28.96 11.04 38.21
CA ASP A 4 -27.59 11.19 38.64
C ASP A 4 -26.73 10.15 37.90
N THR A 5 -25.78 10.61 37.08
CA THR A 5 -24.82 9.76 36.36
C THR A 5 -23.45 9.91 37.00
N SER A 6 -23.34 9.47 38.24
CA SER A 6 -22.05 9.23 38.89
C SER A 6 -21.48 7.90 38.39
N ALA A 7 -20.61 7.96 37.38
CA ALA A 7 -19.63 6.92 37.11
C ALA A 7 -18.25 7.59 36.95
N LYS A 8 -17.47 7.48 38.02
CA LYS A 8 -16.07 7.91 38.12
C LYS A 8 -15.23 7.34 36.98
N THR A 9 -14.69 8.20 36.14
CA THR A 9 -13.46 7.93 35.40
C THR A 9 -12.26 7.97 36.37
N PRO A 10 -11.32 7.01 36.35
CA PRO A 10 -10.09 7.13 37.10
C PRO A 10 -9.20 8.17 36.42
N GLY A 11 -8.70 9.09 37.24
CA GLY A 11 -8.08 10.33 36.81
C GLY A 11 -6.77 10.19 36.06
N TRP A 12 -6.59 11.09 35.10
CA TRP A 12 -5.30 11.64 34.73
C TRP A 12 -5.46 13.15 34.87
N SER A 13 -5.12 13.66 36.04
CA SER A 13 -5.01 15.09 36.31
C SER A 13 -3.72 15.60 35.67
N SER A 14 -3.85 16.77 35.03
CA SER A 14 -2.81 17.78 34.87
C SER A 14 -1.78 17.58 33.75
N LEU A 15 -2.10 18.14 32.59
CA LEU A 15 -1.15 18.99 31.87
C LEU A 15 -1.92 20.17 31.27
N GLU A 16 -1.90 21.27 32.01
CA GLU A 16 -2.22 22.59 31.49
C GLU A 16 -1.13 23.00 30.48
N ASN A 17 -1.59 23.48 29.31
CA ASN A 17 -0.98 24.45 28.40
C ASN A 17 0.52 24.33 28.10
N TYR A 18 0.85 23.76 26.94
CA TYR A 18 1.92 24.29 26.09
C TYR A 18 1.44 24.38 24.64
N ASP A 19 1.72 25.52 24.03
CA ASP A 19 1.23 26.01 22.76
C ASP A 19 1.29 25.02 21.60
N ALA A 20 0.26 25.04 20.76
CA ALA A 20 0.24 24.33 19.48
C ALA A 20 1.29 24.90 18.52
N PRO A 21 2.10 24.06 17.85
CA PRO A 21 2.64 24.37 16.54
C PRO A 21 1.95 23.47 15.50
N GLY A 22 1.06 24.08 14.72
CA GLY A 22 0.67 23.52 13.43
C GLY A 22 1.89 23.47 12.51
N GLY A 23 2.11 22.31 11.89
CA GLY A 23 3.18 22.06 10.93
C GLY A 23 4.17 21.01 11.43
N SER A 24 3.86 19.73 11.21
CA SER A 24 4.85 18.66 11.36
C SER A 24 5.99 18.90 10.36
N VAL A 25 7.14 19.34 10.85
CA VAL A 25 8.36 19.46 10.05
C VAL A 25 8.91 18.04 9.88
N MET A 26 8.71 17.47 8.69
CA MET A 26 9.28 16.18 8.32
C MET A 26 10.79 16.16 8.54
N THR A 27 11.30 15.11 9.18
CA THR A 27 12.74 14.93 9.39
C THR A 27 13.44 14.68 8.05
N SER A 28 14.74 14.99 7.97
CA SER A 28 15.53 14.77 6.74
C SER A 28 15.49 13.31 6.23
N SER A 29 15.36 12.35 7.15
CA SER A 29 15.15 10.92 6.82
C SER A 29 13.78 10.66 6.19
N GLU A 30 12.70 11.22 6.74
CA GLU A 30 11.34 11.05 6.22
C GLU A 30 11.19 11.71 4.84
N VAL A 31 11.77 12.91 4.66
CA VAL A 31 11.81 13.58 3.35
C VAL A 31 12.56 12.74 2.31
N SER A 32 13.69 12.14 2.69
CA SER A 32 14.46 11.28 1.78
C SER A 32 13.72 9.99 1.40
N HIS A 33 12.96 9.40 2.34
CA HIS A 33 12.15 8.21 2.08
C HIS A 33 10.95 8.53 1.20
N SER A 34 10.28 9.66 1.46
CA SER A 34 9.19 10.17 0.63
C SER A 34 9.63 10.43 -0.82
N ASN A 35 10.75 11.12 -1.02
CA ASN A 35 11.29 11.39 -2.36
C ASN A 35 11.63 10.11 -3.14
N LYS A 36 12.16 9.08 -2.46
CA LYS A 36 12.43 7.77 -3.06
C LYS A 36 11.14 7.05 -3.44
N LEU A 37 10.13 7.10 -2.58
CA LEU A 37 8.82 6.49 -2.82
C LEU A 37 8.11 7.16 -4.00
N GLU A 38 8.07 8.49 -4.04
CA GLU A 38 7.50 9.23 -5.17
C GLU A 38 8.19 8.91 -6.49
N GLN A 39 9.52 8.81 -6.48
CA GLN A 39 10.26 8.38 -7.67
C GLN A 39 9.93 6.92 -8.03
N TYR A 40 9.74 6.05 -7.05
CA TYR A 40 9.44 4.62 -7.24
C TYR A 40 8.07 4.39 -7.88
N VAL A 41 7.07 5.15 -7.44
CA VAL A 41 5.67 5.13 -7.91
C VAL A 41 5.47 6.03 -9.14
N SER A 42 6.51 6.75 -9.58
CA SER A 42 6.36 7.72 -10.67
C SER A 42 5.87 7.10 -11.97
N HIS A 43 4.94 7.81 -12.61
CA HIS A 43 4.39 7.51 -13.94
C HIS A 43 5.47 7.10 -14.95
N LYS A 44 6.57 7.86 -14.98
CA LYS A 44 7.71 7.62 -15.88
C LYS A 44 8.27 6.20 -15.78
N HIS A 45 8.31 5.61 -14.58
CA HIS A 45 8.76 4.23 -14.41
C HIS A 45 7.67 3.23 -14.82
N LEU A 46 6.40 3.49 -14.47
CA LEU A 46 5.31 2.57 -14.76
C LEU A 46 5.04 2.42 -16.26
N VAL A 47 5.19 3.48 -17.06
CA VAL A 47 5.07 3.41 -18.54
C VAL A 47 5.97 2.33 -19.14
N THR A 48 7.16 2.11 -18.56
CA THR A 48 8.12 1.12 -19.09
C THR A 48 7.68 -0.33 -18.90
N LEU A 49 6.74 -0.58 -17.97
CA LEU A 49 6.26 -1.93 -17.66
C LEU A 49 5.25 -2.43 -18.69
N PHE A 50 4.54 -1.54 -19.39
CA PHE A 50 3.49 -1.93 -20.33
C PHE A 50 4.05 -2.39 -21.68
N TYR A 51 3.38 -3.39 -22.25
CA TYR A 51 3.70 -4.02 -23.52
C TYR A 51 3.16 -3.21 -24.69
N ASP A 52 1.90 -2.78 -24.65
CA ASP A 52 1.29 -1.90 -25.64
C ASP A 52 1.85 -0.48 -25.50
N LYS A 53 2.71 -0.08 -26.45
CA LYS A 53 3.38 1.22 -26.43
C LYS A 53 2.46 2.39 -26.73
N GLU A 54 1.37 2.17 -27.45
CA GLU A 54 0.40 3.22 -27.76
C GLU A 54 -0.46 3.54 -26.53
N ARG A 55 -0.75 2.53 -25.71
CA ARG A 55 -1.58 2.67 -24.50
C ARG A 55 -0.79 2.81 -23.21
N ALA A 56 0.52 2.56 -23.22
CA ALA A 56 1.36 2.54 -22.03
C ALA A 56 1.24 3.80 -21.15
N ASP A 57 1.09 4.98 -21.76
CA ASP A 57 0.92 6.22 -21.03
C ASP A 57 -0.40 6.24 -20.24
N SER A 58 -1.53 6.00 -20.91
CA SER A 58 -2.83 5.94 -20.25
C SER A 58 -2.92 4.83 -19.18
N LEU A 59 -2.33 3.66 -19.44
CA LEU A 59 -2.30 2.54 -18.50
C LEU A 59 -1.45 2.86 -17.26
N ALA A 60 -0.32 3.53 -17.45
CA ALA A 60 0.53 3.98 -16.34
C ALA A 60 -0.17 5.06 -15.51
N ALA A 61 -0.83 6.03 -16.14
CA ALA A 61 -1.58 7.06 -15.43
C ALA A 61 -2.68 6.43 -14.55
N PHE A 62 -3.45 5.50 -15.12
CA PHE A 62 -4.47 4.77 -14.36
C PHE A 62 -3.87 3.94 -13.22
N SER A 63 -2.70 3.32 -13.44
CA SER A 63 -1.99 2.59 -12.39
C SER A 63 -1.50 3.49 -11.25
N VAL A 64 -1.07 4.72 -11.53
CA VAL A 64 -0.76 5.72 -10.50
C VAL A 64 -1.99 6.01 -9.64
N ASP A 65 -3.16 6.21 -10.26
CA ASP A 65 -4.42 6.46 -9.54
C ASP A 65 -4.85 5.28 -8.66
N LEU A 66 -4.54 4.05 -9.06
CA LEU A 66 -4.77 2.85 -8.26
C LEU A 66 -3.80 2.77 -7.07
N LEU A 67 -2.51 2.98 -7.32
CA LEU A 67 -1.46 2.94 -6.30
C LEU A 67 -1.65 4.03 -5.24
N ALA A 68 -2.18 5.20 -5.62
CA ALA A 68 -2.51 6.28 -4.68
C ALA A 68 -3.62 5.92 -3.68
N LYS A 69 -4.38 4.84 -3.92
CA LYS A 69 -5.43 4.34 -3.01
C LYS A 69 -4.92 3.29 -2.04
N TYR A 70 -3.63 2.95 -2.06
CA TYR A 70 -3.07 2.01 -1.10
C TYR A 70 -3.08 2.65 0.30
N PRO A 71 -3.32 1.86 1.35
CA PRO A 71 -3.09 2.36 2.70
C PRO A 71 -1.59 2.65 2.90
N ASP A 72 -1.24 3.44 3.91
CA ASP A 72 0.16 3.64 4.32
C ASP A 72 0.52 2.67 5.45
N TYR A 73 0.34 1.37 5.19
CA TYR A 73 0.69 0.32 6.15
C TYR A 73 2.16 -0.10 5.99
N PRO A 74 2.77 -0.71 7.04
CA PRO A 74 4.19 -1.12 6.97
C PRO A 74 4.55 -1.99 5.76
N TYR A 75 3.60 -2.73 5.19
CA TYR A 75 3.79 -3.53 3.97
C TYR A 75 2.84 -3.14 2.84
N HIS A 76 1.52 -3.14 3.07
CA HIS A 76 0.52 -2.77 2.07
C HIS A 76 0.52 -1.26 1.85
N GLN A 77 1.50 -0.79 1.09
CA GLN A 77 1.70 0.60 0.66
C GLN A 77 1.99 0.63 -0.84
N ALA A 78 1.94 1.81 -1.46
CA ALA A 78 2.10 1.95 -2.92
C ALA A 78 3.40 1.30 -3.46
N ALA A 79 4.50 1.31 -2.69
CA ALA A 79 5.74 0.60 -3.06
C ALA A 79 5.52 -0.90 -3.29
N HIS A 80 4.69 -1.54 -2.46
CA HIS A 80 4.37 -2.96 -2.60
C HIS A 80 3.64 -3.24 -3.92
N GLY A 81 2.65 -2.41 -4.29
CA GLY A 81 1.98 -2.54 -5.58
C GLY A 81 2.95 -2.46 -6.76
N VAL A 82 3.91 -1.52 -6.72
CA VAL A 82 4.96 -1.41 -7.76
C VAL A 82 5.88 -2.64 -7.79
N ASP A 83 6.26 -3.18 -6.63
CA ASP A 83 7.08 -4.40 -6.54
C ASP A 83 6.37 -5.60 -7.17
N VAL A 84 5.06 -5.75 -6.94
CA VAL A 84 4.24 -6.81 -7.55
C VAL A 84 4.17 -6.62 -9.06
N MET A 85 3.92 -5.39 -9.56
CA MET A 85 3.91 -5.11 -11.00
C MET A 85 5.25 -5.49 -11.67
N ARG A 86 6.39 -5.16 -11.06
CA ARG A 86 7.72 -5.49 -11.59
C ARG A 86 7.98 -6.99 -11.59
N SER A 87 7.64 -7.66 -10.50
CA SER A 87 7.80 -9.11 -10.37
C SER A 87 6.95 -9.84 -11.41
N LEU A 88 5.72 -9.39 -11.60
CA LEU A 88 4.82 -9.90 -12.63
C LEU A 88 5.36 -9.62 -14.05
N ARG A 89 5.95 -8.45 -14.30
CA ARG A 89 6.59 -8.14 -15.59
C ARG A 89 7.71 -9.13 -15.91
N LEU A 90 8.54 -9.48 -14.94
CA LEU A 90 9.60 -10.50 -15.09
C LEU A 90 8.99 -11.88 -15.33
N LEU A 91 7.99 -12.29 -14.55
CA LEU A 91 7.26 -13.55 -14.75
C LEU A 91 6.71 -13.68 -16.18
N LEU A 92 6.07 -12.62 -16.68
CA LEU A 92 5.49 -12.55 -18.03
C LEU A 92 6.54 -12.52 -19.16
N THR A 93 7.78 -12.13 -18.85
CA THR A 93 8.88 -12.04 -19.84
C THR A 93 9.73 -13.31 -19.85
N ASP A 94 10.09 -13.83 -18.68
CA ASP A 94 11.16 -14.82 -18.53
C ASP A 94 10.67 -16.25 -18.29
N ILE A 95 9.43 -16.41 -17.82
CA ILE A 95 8.90 -17.71 -17.38
C ILE A 95 7.70 -18.13 -18.23
N ILE A 96 6.74 -17.23 -18.40
CA ILE A 96 5.52 -17.51 -19.16
C ILE A 96 5.86 -17.49 -20.66
N PRO A 97 5.54 -18.54 -21.44
CA PRO A 97 5.81 -18.57 -22.87
C PRO A 97 5.21 -17.36 -23.59
N ALA A 98 5.99 -16.73 -24.48
CA ALA A 98 5.65 -15.45 -25.09
C ALA A 98 4.25 -15.44 -25.76
N ASP A 99 3.87 -16.54 -26.39
CA ASP A 99 2.64 -16.70 -27.17
C ASP A 99 1.44 -17.19 -26.36
N SER A 100 1.61 -17.44 -25.05
CA SER A 100 0.52 -17.93 -24.19
C SER A 100 -0.50 -16.86 -23.80
N LEU A 101 -0.12 -15.57 -23.90
CA LEU A 101 -0.95 -14.43 -23.58
C LEU A 101 -0.76 -13.33 -24.63
N SER A 102 -1.86 -12.71 -25.05
CA SER A 102 -1.84 -11.48 -25.87
C SER A 102 -1.22 -10.31 -25.10
N LEU A 103 -0.70 -9.31 -25.82
CA LEU A 103 -0.16 -8.09 -25.19
C LEU A 103 -1.20 -7.41 -24.29
N TYR A 104 -2.46 -7.37 -24.73
CA TYR A 104 -3.57 -6.85 -23.94
C TYR A 104 -3.77 -7.60 -22.61
N GLN A 105 -3.74 -8.94 -22.62
CA GLN A 105 -3.84 -9.72 -21.38
C GLN A 105 -2.66 -9.47 -20.45
N LYS A 106 -1.45 -9.32 -20.99
CA LYS A 106 -0.26 -9.00 -20.19
C LYS A 106 -0.38 -7.63 -19.51
N ASP A 107 -0.86 -6.62 -20.24
CA ASP A 107 -1.08 -5.28 -19.70
C ASP A 107 -2.23 -5.25 -18.67
N LEU A 108 -3.30 -6.00 -18.91
CA LEU A 108 -4.40 -6.14 -17.94
C LEU A 108 -3.93 -6.77 -16.63
N LEU A 109 -3.03 -7.76 -16.70
CA LEU A 109 -2.43 -8.36 -15.49
C LEU A 109 -1.57 -7.33 -14.73
N LEU A 110 -0.87 -6.44 -15.42
CA LEU A 110 -0.11 -5.36 -14.77
C LEU A 110 -1.02 -4.34 -14.08
N GLU A 111 -2.14 -3.96 -14.69
CA GLU A 111 -3.15 -3.11 -14.03
C GLU A 111 -3.78 -3.82 -12.82
N ALA A 112 -4.06 -5.13 -12.94
CA ALA A 112 -4.56 -5.93 -11.81
C ALA A 112 -3.54 -5.98 -10.66
N ALA A 113 -2.24 -6.11 -10.95
CA ALA A 113 -1.19 -6.02 -9.96
C ALA A 113 -1.14 -4.64 -9.29
N ALA A 114 -1.31 -3.56 -10.05
CA ALA A 114 -1.44 -2.21 -9.49
C ALA A 114 -2.68 -2.10 -8.57
N ALA A 115 -3.79 -2.74 -8.90
CA ALA A 115 -5.05 -2.62 -8.17
C ALA A 115 -5.18 -3.54 -6.94
N HIS A 116 -4.37 -4.59 -6.80
CA HIS A 116 -4.73 -5.74 -5.95
C HIS A 116 -4.97 -5.41 -4.46
N ASP A 117 -4.25 -4.42 -3.91
CA ASP A 117 -4.42 -3.91 -2.54
C ASP A 117 -4.97 -2.47 -2.50
N ALA A 118 -5.42 -1.92 -3.63
CA ALA A 118 -5.98 -0.59 -3.68
C ALA A 118 -7.28 -0.50 -2.87
N GLY A 119 -7.35 0.42 -1.90
CA GLY A 119 -8.52 0.56 -1.03
C GLY A 119 -8.66 -0.54 0.03
N LEU A 120 -7.59 -1.30 0.28
CA LEU A 120 -7.55 -2.31 1.34
C LEU A 120 -7.92 -1.67 2.69
N ALA A 121 -9.04 -2.12 3.26
CA ALA A 121 -9.64 -1.58 4.48
C ALA A 121 -9.47 -2.51 5.69
N VAL A 122 -8.40 -3.30 5.71
CA VAL A 122 -8.02 -4.08 6.89
C VAL A 122 -7.32 -3.12 7.85
N GLY A 123 -7.87 -2.94 9.07
CA GLY A 123 -7.24 -2.04 10.04
C GLY A 123 -5.78 -2.44 10.31
N PRO A 124 -4.89 -1.50 10.69
CA PRO A 124 -3.57 -1.87 11.11
C PRO A 124 -3.71 -2.91 12.24
N PRO A 125 -2.93 -4.00 12.20
CA PRO A 125 -3.06 -5.07 13.16
C PRO A 125 -2.86 -4.53 14.57
N PRO A 126 -3.58 -5.04 15.58
CA PRO A 126 -3.59 -4.48 16.94
C PRO A 126 -2.22 -4.50 17.63
N TYR A 127 -1.28 -5.31 17.13
CA TYR A 127 0.10 -5.34 17.58
C TYR A 127 1.03 -5.11 16.37
N GLY A 128 1.79 -4.02 16.42
CA GLY A 128 2.74 -3.66 15.37
C GLY A 128 3.71 -4.81 15.10
N TYR A 129 3.67 -5.35 13.89
CA TYR A 129 4.58 -6.41 13.50
C TYR A 129 6.01 -5.86 13.40
N PRO A 130 7.04 -6.60 13.88
CA PRO A 130 8.42 -6.11 13.90
C PRO A 130 9.01 -5.90 12.51
N THR A 131 8.52 -6.64 11.52
CA THR A 131 8.97 -6.56 10.13
C THR A 131 7.79 -6.66 9.17
N LYS A 132 8.00 -6.18 7.94
CA LYS A 132 7.02 -6.24 6.85
C LYS A 132 6.61 -7.69 6.51
N GLU A 133 7.52 -8.64 6.65
CA GLU A 133 7.27 -10.07 6.46
C GLU A 133 6.37 -10.65 7.54
N HIS A 134 6.58 -10.26 8.82
CA HIS A 134 5.69 -10.67 9.91
C HIS A 134 4.27 -10.13 9.69
N TYR A 135 4.14 -8.91 9.16
CA TYR A 135 2.83 -8.35 8.81
C TYR A 135 2.17 -9.11 7.65
N ALA A 136 2.90 -9.36 6.55
CA ALA A 136 2.37 -10.11 5.42
C ALA A 136 1.90 -11.53 5.81
N VAL A 137 2.65 -12.22 6.67
CA VAL A 137 2.28 -13.57 7.17
C VAL A 137 1.01 -13.55 8.02
N SER A 138 0.71 -12.44 8.72
CA SER A 138 -0.51 -12.36 9.54
C SER A 138 -1.81 -12.46 8.74
N PHE A 139 -1.80 -12.00 7.48
CA PHE A 139 -2.94 -12.16 6.57
C PHE A 139 -3.10 -13.58 6.04
N LEU A 140 -2.02 -14.37 6.01
CA LEU A 140 -2.10 -15.80 5.68
C LEU A 140 -2.68 -16.62 6.85
N GLY A 141 -2.63 -16.07 8.08
CA GLY A 141 -3.15 -16.70 9.28
C GLY A 141 -4.67 -16.62 9.44
N GLU A 142 -5.34 -15.57 8.94
CA GLU A 142 -6.80 -15.42 9.07
C GLU A 142 -7.60 -16.39 8.18
N GLN A 143 -6.96 -17.10 7.23
CA GLN A 143 -7.62 -18.11 6.39
C GLN A 143 -7.10 -19.54 6.58
N TYR A 144 -6.21 -19.78 7.55
CA TYR A 144 -5.70 -21.11 7.83
C TYR A 144 -6.27 -21.65 9.14
N GLU A 145 -7.41 -22.33 9.06
CA GLU A 145 -7.85 -23.32 10.05
C GLU A 145 -7.23 -24.66 9.63
N PRO A 146 -6.15 -25.15 10.25
CA PRO A 146 -5.72 -26.51 10.02
C PRO A 146 -6.68 -27.45 10.75
N ASN A 147 -7.58 -28.07 9.99
CA ASN A 147 -8.46 -29.18 10.41
C ASN A 147 -9.56 -28.84 11.44
N SER A 148 -10.57 -28.06 11.04
CA SER A 148 -11.91 -28.22 11.65
C SER A 148 -12.64 -29.43 11.06
#